data_AF-A0A9E4HUK2-F1
#
_entry.id   AF-A0A9E4HUK2-F1
#
_cell.length_a   1.000
_cell.length_b   1.000
_cell.length_c   1.000
_cell.angle_alpha   90.00
_cell.angle_beta   90.00
_cell.angle_gamma   90.00
#
_symmetry.space_group_name_H-M   'P 1'
#
loop_
_entity.id
_entity.type
_entity.pdbx_description
1 polymer ?
#
loop_
_entity_poly.entity_id
_entity_poly.type
_entity_poly.pdbx_seq_one_letter_code
_entity_poly.pdbx_strand_id
1 'polypeptide(L)'
;MIDFIIRGTPRSVQAKSKGKWQQQVREAVPAGIEVLPGSLRLRIDFFFKGSTQLDTDNIIKPIQDALVSIVYDDDKSVIDVCARKINLLRLPHLVAVPSVLSSELVQQPSDFVFVRVAGARNRLPFS
;
A
#
# COMPACT_ATOMS: atom_id res chain seq x y z
N MET A 1 0.75 -5.54 13.17
CA MET A 1 0.54 -4.56 12.06
C MET A 1 1.82 -4.48 11.28
N ILE A 2 1.74 -4.21 9.98
CA ILE A 2 2.92 -4.06 9.12
C ILE A 2 2.77 -2.80 8.25
N ASP A 3 3.89 -2.12 8.04
CA ASP A 3 4.01 -0.91 7.22
C ASP A 3 5.19 -1.08 6.27
N PHE A 4 5.00 -0.80 4.98
CA PHE A 4 6.08 -0.89 3.99
C PHE A 4 5.83 0.01 2.77
N ILE A 5 6.87 0.14 1.94
CA ILE A 5 6.90 1.01 0.76
C ILE A 5 7.14 0.17 -0.49
N ILE A 6 6.29 0.35 -1.50
CA ILE A 6 6.49 -0.20 -2.84
C ILE A 6 6.94 0.97 -3.73
N ARG A 7 8.17 0.91 -4.25
CA ARG A 7 8.70 1.96 -5.11
C ARG A 7 8.20 1.82 -6.54
N GLY A 8 7.82 2.93 -7.16
CA GLY A 8 7.33 3.01 -8.53
C GLY A 8 5.81 3.24 -8.63
N THR A 9 5.38 3.46 -9.87
CA THR A 9 3.97 3.70 -10.21
C THR A 9 3.19 2.38 -10.27
N PRO A 10 2.03 2.26 -9.59
CA PRO A 10 1.16 1.11 -9.70
C PRO A 10 0.75 0.79 -11.14
N ARG A 11 0.46 -0.49 -11.40
CA ARG A 11 0.01 -0.95 -12.71
C ARG A 11 -1.42 -1.45 -12.63
N SER A 12 -2.25 -1.03 -13.59
CA SER A 12 -3.64 -1.50 -13.71
C SER A 12 -3.73 -3.02 -13.78
N VAL A 13 -4.86 -3.55 -13.30
CA VAL A 13 -5.21 -4.98 -13.35
C VAL A 13 -5.14 -5.54 -14.78
N GLN A 14 -5.45 -4.73 -15.79
CA GLN A 14 -5.45 -5.15 -17.20
C GLN A 14 -4.10 -4.99 -17.89
N ALA A 15 -3.10 -4.41 -17.22
CA ALA A 15 -1.79 -4.17 -17.82
C ALA A 15 -1.01 -5.48 -17.98
N LYS A 16 -0.34 -5.66 -19.12
CA LYS A 16 0.60 -6.80 -19.36
C LYS A 16 1.70 -6.89 -18.29
N SER A 17 2.04 -5.77 -17.66
CA SER A 17 3.04 -5.70 -16.59
C SER A 17 2.49 -5.97 -15.18
N LYS A 18 1.23 -6.43 -15.02
CA LYS A 18 0.62 -6.75 -13.71
C LYS A 18 1.50 -7.70 -12.90
N GLY A 19 2.00 -8.78 -13.52
CA GLY A 19 2.82 -9.78 -12.82
C GLY A 19 4.11 -9.19 -12.25
N LYS A 20 4.78 -8.31 -13.00
CA LYS A 20 5.98 -7.60 -12.53
C LYS A 20 5.67 -6.68 -11.35
N TRP A 21 4.55 -5.96 -11.41
CA TRP A 21 4.11 -5.13 -10.29
C TRP A 21 3.81 -5.97 -9.04
N GLN A 22 3.07 -7.07 -9.19
CA GLN A 22 2.79 -7.98 -8.07
C GLN A 22 4.08 -8.52 -7.44
N GLN A 23 5.08 -8.86 -8.26
CA GLN A 23 6.38 -9.29 -7.75
C GLN A 23 7.06 -8.19 -6.93
N GLN A 24 7.04 -6.93 -7.39
CA GLN A 24 7.56 -5.79 -6.63
C GLN A 24 6.81 -5.58 -5.31
N VAL A 25 5.49 -5.82 -5.28
CA VAL A 25 4.71 -5.76 -4.04
C VAL A 25 5.20 -6.82 -3.06
N ARG A 26 5.42 -8.06 -3.51
CA ARG A 26 5.91 -9.16 -2.66
C ARG A 26 7.29 -8.88 -2.09
N GLU A 27 8.19 -8.38 -2.92
CA GLU A 27 9.57 -8.05 -2.53
C GLU A 27 9.64 -6.87 -1.55
N ALA A 28 8.63 -5.99 -1.56
CA ALA A 28 8.55 -4.87 -0.62
C ALA A 28 8.07 -5.28 0.78
N VAL A 29 7.49 -6.48 0.93
CA VAL A 29 7.04 -6.96 2.24
C VAL A 29 8.26 -7.26 3.13
N PRO A 30 8.29 -6.79 4.39
CA PRO A 30 9.39 -7.08 5.29
C PRO A 30 9.59 -8.60 5.46
N ALA A 31 10.84 -9.05 5.43
CA ALA A 31 11.17 -10.45 5.64
C ALA A 31 10.86 -10.91 7.07
N GLY A 32 10.53 -12.19 7.24
CA GLY A 32 10.30 -12.79 8.56
C GLY A 32 8.99 -12.41 9.23
N ILE A 33 8.04 -11.82 8.48
CA ILE A 33 6.69 -11.61 9.01
C ILE A 33 5.93 -12.93 9.08
N GLU A 34 5.10 -13.06 10.11
CA GLU A 34 4.07 -14.09 10.17
C GLU A 34 2.77 -13.60 9.51
N VAL A 35 2.00 -14.55 8.99
CA VAL A 35 0.67 -14.29 8.44
C VAL A 35 -0.22 -13.68 9.54
N LEU A 36 -0.84 -12.54 9.24
CA LEU A 36 -1.72 -11.84 10.17
C LEU A 36 -3.08 -12.57 10.27
N PRO A 37 -3.51 -12.97 11.48
CA PRO A 37 -4.78 -13.69 11.64
C PRO A 37 -5.99 -12.77 11.71
N GLY A 38 -7.16 -13.33 11.39
CA GLY A 38 -8.47 -12.71 11.59
C GLY A 38 -8.78 -11.58 10.60
N SER A 39 -9.75 -10.73 10.96
CA SER A 39 -10.16 -9.62 10.12
C SER A 39 -9.13 -8.49 10.10
N LEU A 40 -8.79 -8.02 8.91
CA LEU A 40 -7.73 -7.06 8.63
C LEU A 40 -8.28 -5.81 7.96
N ARG A 41 -7.51 -4.74 8.05
CA ARG A 41 -7.72 -3.46 7.36
C ARG A 41 -6.48 -3.11 6.57
N LEU A 42 -6.70 -2.60 5.37
CA LEU A 42 -5.66 -2.29 4.40
C LEU A 42 -5.71 -0.79 4.08
N ARG A 43 -4.62 -0.08 4.37
CA ARG A 43 -4.41 1.31 3.93
C ARG A 43 -3.40 1.33 2.80
N ILE A 44 -3.76 1.98 1.71
CA ILE A 44 -2.94 2.15 0.50
C ILE A 44 -2.90 3.64 0.18
N ASP A 45 -1.73 4.25 0.33
CA ASP A 45 -1.52 5.65 -0.07
C ASP A 45 -0.57 5.69 -1.28
N PHE A 46 -1.11 6.02 -2.45
CA PHE A 46 -0.32 6.21 -3.66
C PHE A 46 0.16 7.65 -3.75
N PHE A 47 1.47 7.84 -3.63
CA PHE A 47 2.15 9.11 -3.76
C PHE A 47 2.68 9.27 -5.18
N PHE A 48 2.28 10.35 -5.86
CA PHE A 48 2.62 10.57 -7.27
C PHE A 48 3.07 12.00 -7.56
N LYS A 49 3.94 12.18 -8.56
CA LYS A 49 4.30 13.51 -9.08
C LYS A 49 3.44 13.87 -10.31
N GLY A 50 3.04 15.14 -10.41
CA GLY A 50 2.29 15.63 -11.58
C GLY A 50 0.83 15.20 -11.56
N SER A 51 0.39 14.46 -12.58
CA SER A 51 -0.98 13.96 -12.75
C SER A 51 -0.99 12.45 -12.91
N THR A 52 -2.03 11.79 -12.38
CA THR A 52 -2.24 10.35 -12.57
C THR A 52 -3.64 10.08 -13.09
N GLN A 53 -3.73 9.15 -14.06
CA GLN A 53 -4.99 8.61 -14.57
C GLN A 53 -5.35 7.28 -13.92
N LEU A 54 -4.56 6.81 -12.94
CA LEU A 54 -4.85 5.55 -12.27
C LEU A 54 -6.04 5.69 -11.31
N ASP A 55 -6.98 4.78 -11.47
CA ASP A 55 -8.07 4.59 -10.52
C ASP A 55 -7.59 3.84 -9.28
N THR A 56 -8.24 4.07 -8.14
CA THR A 56 -7.91 3.40 -6.88
C THR A 56 -8.07 1.88 -6.99
N ASP A 57 -9.09 1.39 -7.70
CA ASP A 57 -9.33 -0.04 -7.86
C ASP A 57 -8.20 -0.74 -8.62
N ASN A 58 -7.63 -0.03 -9.60
CA ASN A 58 -6.47 -0.46 -10.37
C ASN A 58 -5.19 -0.54 -9.53
N ILE A 59 -5.16 0.08 -8.35
CA ILE A 59 -4.05 0.03 -7.39
C ILE A 59 -4.32 -1.05 -6.33
N ILE A 60 -5.54 -1.08 -5.78
CA ILE A 60 -5.93 -1.95 -4.67
C ILE A 60 -5.80 -3.43 -5.05
N LYS A 61 -6.45 -3.87 -6.13
CA LYS A 61 -6.60 -5.30 -6.41
C LYS A 61 -5.24 -6.00 -6.68
N PRO A 62 -4.31 -5.44 -7.47
CA PRO A 62 -3.00 -6.05 -7.65
C PRO A 62 -2.18 -6.14 -6.37
N ILE A 63 -2.31 -5.17 -5.46
CA ILE A 63 -1.65 -5.20 -4.15
C ILE A 63 -2.28 -6.31 -3.30
N GLN A 64 -3.62 -6.36 -3.21
CA GLN A 64 -4.30 -7.41 -2.45
C GLN A 64 -3.92 -8.82 -2.92
N ASP A 65 -3.99 -9.06 -4.23
CA ASP A 65 -3.62 -10.33 -4.87
C ASP A 65 -2.16 -10.72 -4.58
N ALA A 66 -1.26 -9.74 -4.46
CA ALA A 66 0.16 -9.99 -4.21
C ALA A 66 0.46 -10.36 -2.75
N LEU A 67 -0.35 -9.86 -1.80
CA LEU A 67 -0.17 -10.09 -0.37
C LEU A 67 -0.80 -11.40 0.15
N VAL A 68 -1.66 -12.03 -0.65
CA VAL A 68 -2.20 -13.37 -0.34
C VAL A 68 -1.07 -14.38 -0.17
N SER A 69 -1.17 -15.20 0.87
CA SER A 69 -0.18 -16.20 1.31
C SER A 69 1.17 -15.63 1.79
N ILE A 70 1.29 -14.30 1.92
CA ILE A 70 2.48 -13.64 2.48
C ILE A 70 2.12 -12.88 3.75
N VAL A 71 1.08 -12.03 3.67
CA VAL A 71 0.61 -11.21 4.80
C VAL A 71 -0.65 -11.79 5.42
N TYR A 72 -1.51 -12.41 4.62
CA TYR A 72 -2.78 -13.03 5.04
C TYR A 72 -3.13 -14.19 4.12
N ASP A 73 -3.90 -15.17 4.60
CA ASP A 73 -4.19 -16.40 3.84
C ASP A 73 -5.20 -16.21 2.69
N ASP A 74 -6.20 -15.35 2.89
CA ASP A 74 -7.28 -15.08 1.93
C ASP A 74 -7.52 -13.55 1.88
N ASP A 75 -7.75 -12.99 0.69
CA ASP A 75 -8.06 -11.57 0.53
C ASP A 75 -9.38 -11.18 1.21
N LYS A 76 -10.28 -12.15 1.43
CA LYS A 76 -11.51 -11.99 2.24
C LYS A 76 -11.26 -11.63 3.69
N SER A 77 -10.06 -11.87 4.22
CA SER A 77 -9.69 -11.42 5.57
C SER A 77 -9.63 -9.89 5.65
N VAL A 78 -9.40 -9.20 4.52
CA VAL A 78 -9.40 -7.74 4.47
C VAL A 78 -10.83 -7.22 4.37
N ILE A 79 -11.37 -6.71 5.49
CA ILE A 79 -12.76 -6.25 5.59
C ILE A 79 -12.94 -4.74 5.47
N ASP A 80 -11.83 -3.99 5.47
CA ASP A 80 -11.82 -2.52 5.33
C ASP A 80 -10.60 -2.12 4.48
N VAL A 81 -10.85 -1.32 3.45
CA VAL A 81 -9.81 -0.84 2.55
C VAL A 81 -9.94 0.67 2.42
N CYS A 82 -8.87 1.37 2.79
CA CYS A 82 -8.73 2.81 2.57
C CYS A 82 -7.64 3.05 1.53
N ALA A 83 -8.03 3.55 0.35
CA ALA A 83 -7.08 3.90 -0.70
C ALA A 83 -7.12 5.40 -0.98
N ARG A 84 -5.95 6.03 -1.07
CA ARG A 84 -5.81 7.47 -1.35
C ARG A 84 -4.75 7.72 -2.41
N LYS A 85 -4.98 8.76 -3.21
CA LYS A 85 -4.00 9.31 -4.15
C LYS A 85 -3.52 10.64 -3.58
N ILE A 86 -2.23 10.78 -3.40
CA ILE A 86 -1.60 11.94 -2.77
C ILE A 86 -0.60 12.54 -3.76
N ASN A 87 -0.84 13.78 -4.17
CA ASN A 87 0.07 14.48 -5.07
C ASN A 87 1.27 14.99 -4.27
N LEU A 88 2.47 14.51 -4.59
CA LEU A 88 3.73 14.88 -3.95
C LEU A 88 4.05 16.38 -4.08
N LEU A 89 3.59 17.02 -5.16
CA LEU A 89 3.78 18.46 -5.40
C LEU A 89 2.78 19.32 -4.61
N ARG A 90 1.75 18.70 -4.02
CA ARG A 90 0.70 19.38 -3.24
C ARG A 90 0.50 18.68 -1.91
N LEU A 91 1.58 18.20 -1.30
CA LEU A 91 1.51 17.52 -0.03
C LEU A 91 0.93 18.46 1.02
N PRO A 92 -0.14 18.05 1.74
CA PRO A 92 -0.48 18.74 2.97
C PRO A 92 0.66 18.56 3.97
N HIS A 93 0.72 19.43 4.99
CA HIS A 93 1.58 19.18 6.14
C HIS A 93 1.16 17.87 6.81
N LEU A 94 1.94 16.81 6.59
CA LEU A 94 1.72 15.50 7.19
C LEU A 94 2.27 15.52 8.62
N VAL A 95 1.37 15.39 9.60
CA VAL A 95 1.72 15.31 11.02
C VAL A 95 1.65 13.84 11.45
N ALA A 96 2.62 13.38 12.25
CA ALA A 96 2.63 12.04 12.84
C ALA A 96 2.55 10.87 11.84
N VAL A 97 3.29 10.94 10.73
CA VAL A 97 3.38 9.84 9.76
C VAL A 97 4.29 8.70 10.24
N PRO A 98 4.04 7.45 9.79
CA PRO A 98 4.88 6.30 10.13
C PRO A 98 6.33 6.50 9.67
N SER A 99 7.30 6.02 10.46
CA SER A 99 8.73 6.25 10.19
C SER A 99 9.19 5.81 8.80
N VAL A 100 8.64 4.69 8.29
CA VAL A 100 8.94 4.19 6.94
C VAL A 100 8.45 5.16 5.85
N LEU A 101 7.29 5.79 6.05
CA LEU A 101 6.75 6.80 5.14
C LEU A 101 7.56 8.10 5.23
N SER A 102 7.90 8.55 6.45
CA SER A 102 8.74 9.74 6.66
C SER A 102 10.10 9.59 5.97
N SER A 103 10.73 8.42 6.14
CA SER A 103 12.05 8.13 5.56
C SER A 103 12.00 8.13 4.03
N GLU A 104 10.93 7.60 3.43
CA GLU A 104 10.76 7.64 1.98
C GLU A 104 10.51 9.06 1.48
N LEU A 105 9.65 9.85 2.14
CA LEU A 105 9.36 11.24 1.77
C LEU A 105 10.61 12.14 1.79
N VAL A 106 11.50 11.96 2.80
CA VAL A 106 12.76 12.71 2.91
C VAL A 106 13.71 12.41 1.74
N GLN A 107 13.67 11.20 1.19
CA GLN A 107 14.51 10.80 0.04
C GLN A 107 14.05 11.39 -1.30
N GLN A 108 13.03 12.26 -1.31
CA GLN A 108 12.46 12.90 -2.51
C GLN A 108 12.14 11.91 -3.63
N PRO A 109 11.34 10.88 -3.33
CA PRO A 109 11.19 9.72 -4.19
C PRO A 109 10.47 10.12 -5.48
N SER A 110 10.63 9.27 -6.50
CA SER A 110 9.67 9.19 -7.59
C SER A 110 8.31 8.69 -7.06
N ASP A 111 7.37 8.34 -7.92
CA ASP A 111 6.11 7.70 -7.50
C ASP A 111 6.36 6.48 -6.59
N PHE A 112 5.55 6.33 -5.54
CA PHE A 112 5.61 5.18 -4.64
C PHE A 112 4.26 4.92 -3.96
N VAL A 113 4.11 3.74 -3.37
CA VAL A 113 2.93 3.37 -2.59
C VAL A 113 3.35 3.03 -1.17
N PHE A 114 2.69 3.65 -0.20
CA PHE A 114 2.72 3.21 1.18
C PHE A 114 1.58 2.24 1.44
N VAL A 115 1.90 1.10 2.06
CA VAL A 115 0.94 0.08 2.44
C VAL A 115 1.02 -0.17 3.95
N ARG A 116 -0.15 -0.22 4.57
CA ARG A 116 -0.32 -0.63 5.98
C ARG A 116 -1.37 -1.72 6.09
N VAL A 117 -1.04 -2.80 6.78
CA VAL A 117 -1.98 -3.87 7.13
C VAL A 117 -2.07 -4.02 8.64
N ALA A 118 -3.28 -3.94 9.19
CA ALA A 118 -3.53 -4.01 10.63
C ALA A 118 -4.80 -4.80 10.95
N GLY A 119 -4.88 -5.37 12.16
CA GLY A 119 -6.11 -6.03 12.61
C GLY A 119 -7.29 -5.05 12.71
N ALA A 120 -8.49 -5.50 12.35
CA ALA A 120 -9.71 -4.71 12.35
C ALA A 120 -10.26 -4.40 13.76
N ARG A 121 -9.78 -5.11 14.79
CA ARG A 121 -10.14 -4.83 16.19
C ARG A 121 -9.69 -3.45 16.68
N ASN A 122 -8.72 -2.82 16.03
CA ASN A 122 -8.33 -1.43 16.33
C ASN A 122 -9.32 -0.44 15.69
N ARG A 123 -10.49 -0.17 16.29
CA ARG A 123 -11.50 0.77 15.73
C ARG A 123 -11.09 2.25 15.67
N LEU A 124 -9.82 2.59 15.73
CA LEU A 124 -9.37 3.94 15.40
C LEU A 124 -9.29 4.06 13.87
N PRO A 125 -9.78 5.17 13.27
CA PRO A 125 -9.51 5.47 11.87
C PRO A 125 -8.00 5.46 11.65
N PHE A 126 -7.55 5.26 10.41
CA PHE A 126 -6.15 5.46 10.08
C PHE A 126 -5.81 6.94 10.29
N SER A 127 -5.38 7.28 11.51
CA SER A 127 -4.88 8.59 11.90
C SER A 127 -3.71 9.01 11.00
#